data_AF-A0A143XAT5-F1
#
_entry.id   AF-A0A143XAT5-F1
#
_cell.length_a   1.000
_cell.length_b   1.000
_cell.length_c   1.000
_cell.angle_alpha   90.00
_cell.angle_beta   90.00
_cell.angle_gamma   90.00
#
_symmetry.space_group_name_H-M   'P 1'
#
loop_
_entity.id
_entity.type
_entity.pdbx_description
1 polymer ?
#
loop_
_entity_poly.entity_id
_entity_poly.type
_entity_poly.pdbx_seq_one_letter_code
_entity_poly.pdbx_strand_id
1 'polypeptide(L)'
;MSDSDALGLWLSSIGKESVQAFQDDFSGLTGMSLCLVHLDGAPALVASNRSLLCFHIEGRNGVRCQMQHRQFLARMMETGALVVDSCYAGLTCFACPVFRGKEVAGAFFGGMVSVDPPDSTVALDVARYEVKSMSRLDLEKALRLLRSTLSLLKGVRIASGPTIDETGRELMDAYGLSSREIMVIGQIVRGKSNLDIAEALFISEKTVKTHITNILKKTPAKNRYDLALLCKKYFDA
;
A
#
# COMPACT_ATOMS: atom_id res chain seq x y z
N MET A 1 -0.41 -26.97 -7.40
CA MET A 1 0.67 -26.56 -6.46
C MET A 1 0.75 -25.05 -6.60
N SER A 2 0.26 -24.32 -5.61
CA SER A 2 -0.08 -22.90 -5.72
C SER A 2 1.17 -22.05 -5.99
N ASP A 3 1.17 -21.30 -7.09
CA ASP A 3 2.08 -20.16 -7.26
C ASP A 3 2.05 -19.35 -5.97
N SER A 4 3.21 -19.26 -5.31
CA SER A 4 3.32 -18.47 -4.09
C SER A 4 2.92 -17.04 -4.45
N ASP A 5 1.98 -16.45 -3.71
CA ASP A 5 1.60 -15.04 -3.86
C ASP A 5 2.82 -14.16 -3.57
N ALA A 6 3.65 -13.94 -4.58
CA ALA A 6 4.93 -13.24 -4.47
C ALA A 6 4.72 -11.81 -3.96
N LEU A 7 3.59 -11.20 -4.36
CA LEU A 7 3.16 -9.91 -3.86
C LEU A 7 2.75 -9.98 -2.39
N GLY A 8 1.96 -10.97 -1.99
CA GLY A 8 1.59 -11.20 -0.59
C GLY A 8 2.81 -11.37 0.30
N LEU A 9 3.81 -12.14 -0.14
CA LEU A 9 5.09 -12.30 0.56
C LEU A 9 5.88 -10.99 0.62
N TRP A 10 5.97 -10.25 -0.50
CA TRP A 10 6.61 -8.93 -0.52
C TRP A 10 5.90 -7.95 0.44
N LEU A 11 4.58 -7.89 0.39
CA LEU A 11 3.75 -7.02 1.22
C LEU A 11 3.86 -7.37 2.70
N SER A 12 3.90 -8.67 3.04
CA SER A 12 4.13 -9.12 4.41
C SER A 12 5.50 -8.72 4.93
N SER A 13 6.52 -8.68 4.06
CA SER A 13 7.87 -8.31 4.43
C SER A 13 8.02 -6.80 4.65
N ILE A 14 7.39 -5.96 3.84
CA ILE A 14 7.44 -4.50 3.98
C ILE A 14 6.46 -4.01 5.07
N GLY A 15 5.33 -4.67 5.21
CA GLY A 15 4.22 -4.26 6.08
C GLY A 15 3.11 -3.56 5.30
N LYS A 16 1.93 -4.19 5.26
CA LYS A 16 0.74 -3.70 4.55
C LYS A 16 0.38 -2.24 4.86
N GLU A 17 0.46 -1.86 6.15
CA GLU A 17 0.12 -0.51 6.60
C GLU A 17 1.16 0.53 6.14
N SER A 18 2.45 0.18 6.16
CA SER A 18 3.52 1.07 5.67
C SER A 18 3.41 1.30 4.17
N VAL A 19 3.05 0.25 3.41
CA VAL A 19 2.81 0.39 1.97
C VAL A 19 1.57 1.25 1.70
N GLN A 20 0.48 1.08 2.47
CA GLN A 20 -0.70 1.93 2.36
C GLN A 20 -0.37 3.40 2.68
N ALA A 21 0.37 3.66 3.76
CA ALA A 21 0.80 5.01 4.13
C ALA A 21 1.64 5.65 3.02
N PHE A 22 2.58 4.91 2.42
CA PHE A 22 3.34 5.38 1.27
C PHE A 22 2.43 5.76 0.08
N GLN A 23 1.40 4.96 -0.22
CA GLN A 23 0.46 5.31 -1.27
C GLN A 23 -0.28 6.62 -0.96
N ASP A 24 -0.76 6.76 0.27
CA ASP A 24 -1.52 7.93 0.71
C ASP A 24 -0.66 9.19 0.64
N ASP A 25 0.60 9.12 1.11
CA ASP A 25 1.55 10.23 1.09
C ASP A 25 1.98 10.60 -0.35
N PHE A 26 2.27 9.61 -1.19
CA PHE A 26 2.62 9.84 -2.59
C PHE A 26 1.46 10.51 -3.33
N SER A 27 0.24 10.01 -3.14
CA SER A 27 -0.97 10.59 -3.72
C SER A 27 -1.24 11.99 -3.18
N GLY A 28 -1.06 12.23 -1.88
CA GLY A 28 -1.21 13.56 -1.27
C GLY A 28 -0.21 14.58 -1.81
N LEU A 29 1.04 14.17 -2.04
CA LEU A 29 2.09 15.02 -2.57
C LEU A 29 1.88 15.36 -4.06
N THR A 30 1.46 14.38 -4.86
CA THR A 30 1.43 14.50 -6.32
C THR A 30 0.06 14.86 -6.89
N GLY A 31 -1.01 14.54 -6.17
CA GLY A 31 -2.37 14.56 -6.68
C GLY A 31 -2.69 13.42 -7.66
N MET A 32 -1.79 12.43 -7.83
CA MET A 32 -2.03 11.24 -8.65
C MET A 32 -2.75 10.16 -7.84
N SER A 33 -3.51 9.30 -8.53
CA SER A 33 -3.95 8.04 -7.92
C SER A 33 -2.78 7.07 -7.84
N LEU A 34 -2.75 6.21 -6.82
CA LEU A 34 -1.78 5.14 -6.68
C LEU A 34 -2.40 3.92 -6.00
N CYS A 35 -2.15 2.73 -6.55
CA CYS A 35 -2.62 1.46 -5.99
C CYS A 35 -1.59 0.36 -6.26
N LEU A 36 -1.26 -0.41 -5.23
CA LEU A 36 -0.53 -1.66 -5.38
C LEU A 36 -1.49 -2.73 -5.94
N VAL A 37 -1.11 -3.32 -7.07
CA VAL A 37 -1.88 -4.35 -7.77
C VAL A 37 -1.07 -5.62 -7.99
N HIS A 38 -1.78 -6.75 -8.00
CA HIS A 38 -1.29 -8.02 -8.54
C HIS A 38 -1.09 -7.91 -10.05
N LEU A 39 -0.33 -8.85 -10.62
CA LEU A 39 0.01 -8.85 -12.06
C LEU A 39 -1.20 -9.06 -12.99
N ASP A 40 -2.31 -9.58 -12.45
CA ASP A 40 -3.60 -9.70 -13.16
C ASP A 40 -4.43 -8.41 -13.14
N GLY A 41 -3.97 -7.39 -12.41
CA GLY A 41 -4.62 -6.09 -12.20
C GLY A 41 -5.51 -6.01 -10.97
N ALA A 42 -5.66 -7.08 -10.19
CA ALA A 42 -6.45 -7.04 -8.96
C ALA A 42 -5.76 -6.15 -7.91
N PRO A 43 -6.50 -5.29 -7.19
CA PRO A 43 -5.92 -4.46 -6.14
C PRO A 43 -5.47 -5.31 -4.95
N ALA A 44 -4.21 -5.17 -4.55
CA ALA A 44 -3.68 -5.79 -3.33
C ALA A 44 -3.98 -4.93 -2.09
N LEU A 45 -4.13 -3.62 -2.29
CA LEU A 45 -4.44 -2.61 -1.27
C LEU A 45 -5.60 -1.71 -1.72
N VAL A 46 -6.06 -0.85 -0.82
CA VAL A 46 -7.04 0.18 -1.17
C VAL A 46 -6.34 1.26 -1.98
N ALA A 47 -6.91 1.63 -3.13
CA ALA A 47 -6.35 2.68 -3.98
C ALA A 47 -6.42 4.05 -3.28
N SER A 48 -5.32 4.80 -3.34
CA SER A 48 -5.23 6.17 -2.82
C SER A 48 -5.60 7.17 -3.91
N ASN A 49 -6.30 8.24 -3.51
CA ASN A 49 -6.73 9.35 -4.37
C ASN A 49 -7.37 8.88 -5.70
N ARG A 50 -8.36 7.98 -5.60
CA ARG A 50 -9.05 7.42 -6.78
C ARG A 50 -9.80 8.53 -7.54
N SER A 51 -9.54 8.63 -8.85
CA SER A 51 -10.18 9.60 -9.73
C SER A 51 -11.70 9.38 -9.84
N LEU A 52 -12.47 10.46 -9.69
CA LEU A 52 -13.92 10.45 -9.88
C LEU A 52 -14.31 10.12 -11.32
N LEU A 53 -13.51 10.54 -12.30
CA LEU A 53 -13.71 10.17 -13.70
C LEU A 53 -13.59 8.65 -13.88
N CYS A 54 -12.57 8.03 -13.28
CA CYS A 54 -12.41 6.57 -13.32
C CYS A 54 -13.61 5.87 -12.70
N PHE A 55 -14.09 6.33 -11.54
CA PHE A 55 -15.28 5.76 -10.90
C PHE A 55 -16.52 5.84 -11.81
N HIS A 56 -16.74 6.98 -12.48
CA HIS A 56 -17.84 7.15 -13.43
C HIS A 56 -17.72 6.24 -14.65
N ILE A 57 -16.52 6.16 -15.22
CA ILE A 57 -16.24 5.41 -16.44
C ILE A 57 -16.36 3.90 -16.20
N GLU A 58 -15.80 3.39 -15.10
CA GLU A 58 -15.81 1.96 -14.77
C GLU A 58 -17.22 1.41 -14.58
N GLY A 59 -18.16 2.24 -14.09
CA GLY A 59 -19.58 1.86 -13.98
C GLY A 59 -20.26 1.56 -15.32
N ARG A 60 -19.71 2.06 -16.44
CA ARG A 60 -20.27 1.87 -17.80
C ARG A 60 -19.39 1.03 -18.71
N ASN A 61 -18.08 1.02 -18.46
CA ASN A 61 -17.07 0.46 -19.35
C ASN A 61 -16.01 -0.37 -18.59
N GLY A 62 -16.35 -0.94 -17.43
CA GLY A 62 -15.41 -1.64 -16.55
C GLY A 62 -14.56 -2.70 -17.24
N VAL A 63 -15.13 -3.47 -18.19
CA VAL A 63 -14.39 -4.48 -18.97
C VAL A 63 -13.26 -3.84 -19.78
N ARG A 64 -13.51 -2.68 -20.41
CA ARG A 64 -12.50 -1.95 -21.19
C ARG A 64 -11.41 -1.35 -20.30
N CYS A 65 -11.79 -0.78 -19.16
CA CYS A 65 -10.83 -0.29 -18.15
C CYS A 65 -9.90 -1.41 -17.69
N GLN A 66 -10.45 -2.57 -17.31
CA GLN A 66 -9.69 -3.73 -16.85
C GLN A 66 -8.78 -4.29 -17.94
N MET A 67 -9.27 -4.39 -19.17
CA MET A 67 -8.46 -4.84 -20.31
C MET A 67 -7.26 -3.92 -20.52
N GLN A 68 -7.45 -2.59 -20.46
CA GLN A 68 -6.35 -1.66 -20.63
C GLN A 68 -5.37 -1.69 -19.45
N HIS A 69 -5.84 -1.80 -18.20
CA HIS A 69 -4.96 -2.05 -17.05
C HIS A 69 -4.05 -3.26 -17.28
N ARG A 70 -4.61 -4.39 -17.76
CA ARG A 70 -3.82 -5.59 -18.08
C ARG A 70 -2.80 -5.36 -19.20
N GLN A 71 -3.10 -4.53 -20.20
CA GLN A 71 -2.15 -4.18 -21.26
C GLN A 71 -0.95 -3.38 -20.73
N PHE A 72 -1.17 -2.44 -19.81
CA PHE A 72 -0.07 -1.74 -19.13
C PHE A 72 0.81 -2.70 -18.35
N LEU A 73 0.20 -3.61 -17.57
CA LEU A 73 0.92 -4.60 -16.76
C LEU A 73 1.69 -5.59 -17.65
N ALA A 74 1.10 -6.04 -18.76
CA ALA A 74 1.78 -6.91 -19.72
C ALA A 74 3.04 -6.24 -20.31
N ARG A 75 2.94 -4.98 -20.76
CA ARG A 75 4.08 -4.21 -21.27
C ARG A 75 5.15 -3.96 -20.20
N MET A 76 4.72 -3.72 -18.96
CA MET A 76 5.62 -3.57 -17.82
C MET A 76 6.37 -4.88 -17.53
N MET A 77 5.70 -6.02 -17.64
CA MET A 77 6.29 -7.34 -17.48
C MET A 77 7.27 -7.68 -18.62
N GLU A 78 6.95 -7.33 -19.86
CA GLU A 78 7.84 -7.50 -21.02
C GLU A 78 9.12 -6.68 -20.89
N THR A 79 9.02 -5.44 -20.41
CA THR A 79 10.15 -4.51 -20.31
C THR A 79 10.91 -4.61 -18.98
N GLY A 80 10.27 -5.14 -17.94
CA GLY A 80 10.77 -5.08 -16.56
C GLY A 80 10.96 -3.65 -16.03
N ALA A 81 10.28 -2.67 -16.64
CA ALA A 81 10.51 -1.24 -16.39
C ALA A 81 9.20 -0.48 -16.18
N LEU A 82 9.33 0.76 -15.71
CA LEU A 82 8.22 1.70 -15.61
C LEU A 82 7.61 1.93 -17.01
N VAL A 83 6.30 1.72 -17.13
CA VAL A 83 5.51 2.06 -18.32
C VAL A 83 4.67 3.28 -18.02
N VAL A 84 4.66 4.26 -18.93
CA VAL A 84 3.80 5.45 -18.88
C VAL A 84 3.10 5.56 -20.23
N ASP A 85 1.78 5.69 -20.22
CA ASP A 85 0.98 5.82 -21.44
C ASP A 85 -0.39 6.42 -21.12
N SER A 86 -1.19 6.73 -22.13
CA SER A 86 -2.55 7.23 -21.96
C SER A 86 -3.56 6.09 -21.87
N CYS A 87 -4.51 6.20 -20.95
CA CYS A 87 -5.69 5.36 -20.94
C CYS A 87 -6.66 5.77 -22.07
N TYR A 88 -7.70 4.99 -22.32
CA TYR A 88 -8.64 5.26 -23.42
C TYR A 88 -9.51 6.50 -23.15
N ALA A 89 -9.58 6.96 -21.90
CA ALA A 89 -10.16 8.24 -21.53
C ALA A 89 -9.17 9.41 -21.68
N GLY A 90 -7.97 9.15 -22.23
CA GLY A 90 -6.95 10.16 -22.51
C GLY A 90 -6.15 10.63 -21.29
N LEU A 91 -6.33 10.03 -20.11
CA LEU A 91 -5.54 10.35 -18.94
C LEU A 91 -4.19 9.62 -18.98
N THR A 92 -3.13 10.29 -18.55
CA THR A 92 -1.83 9.64 -18.37
C THR A 92 -1.86 8.70 -17.16
N CYS A 93 -1.51 7.45 -17.40
CA CYS A 93 -1.39 6.38 -16.41
C CYS A 93 0.02 5.79 -16.44
N PHE A 94 0.38 5.06 -15.39
CA PHE A 94 1.63 4.33 -15.34
C PHE A 94 1.51 3.02 -14.58
N ALA A 95 2.44 2.10 -14.88
CA ALA A 95 2.68 0.88 -14.13
C ALA A 95 4.17 0.81 -13.76
N CYS A 96 4.46 0.78 -12.46
CA CYS A 96 5.82 0.71 -11.93
C CYS A 96 6.07 -0.64 -11.25
N PRO A 97 7.04 -1.44 -11.73
CA PRO A 97 7.24 -2.80 -11.23
C PRO A 97 7.79 -2.81 -9.81
N VAL A 98 7.21 -3.67 -8.98
CA VAL A 98 7.68 -3.99 -7.64
C VAL A 98 8.41 -5.33 -7.71
N PHE A 99 9.65 -5.35 -7.22
CA PHE A 99 10.51 -6.52 -7.31
C PHE A 99 10.68 -7.22 -5.97
N ARG A 100 10.73 -8.55 -6.01
CA ARG A 100 11.21 -9.42 -4.93
C ARG A 100 12.41 -10.19 -5.46
N GLY A 101 13.62 -9.73 -5.11
CA GLY A 101 14.84 -10.26 -5.72
C GLY A 101 14.88 -9.92 -7.22
N LYS A 102 14.95 -10.94 -8.07
CA LYS A 102 14.96 -10.78 -9.54
C LYS A 102 13.57 -10.87 -10.18
N GLU A 103 12.56 -11.27 -9.43
CA GLU A 103 11.20 -11.48 -9.92
C GLU A 103 10.34 -10.24 -9.71
N VAL A 104 9.43 -9.96 -10.65
CA VAL A 104 8.40 -8.93 -10.47
C VAL A 104 7.29 -9.54 -9.62
N ALA A 105 7.11 -9.01 -8.42
CA ALA A 105 6.09 -9.47 -7.47
C ALA A 105 4.71 -8.86 -7.78
N GLY A 106 4.69 -7.61 -8.24
CA GLY A 106 3.47 -6.87 -8.54
C GLY A 106 3.80 -5.50 -9.15
N ALA A 107 2.84 -4.58 -9.13
CA ALA A 107 3.05 -3.24 -9.66
C ALA A 107 2.35 -2.18 -8.81
N PHE A 108 2.97 -1.00 -8.74
CA PHE A 108 2.23 0.22 -8.44
C PHE A 108 1.61 0.73 -9.73
N PHE A 109 0.28 0.72 -9.79
CA PHE A 109 -0.50 1.31 -10.86
C PHE A 109 -1.05 2.67 -10.43
N GLY A 110 -0.90 3.70 -11.26
CA GLY A 110 -1.27 5.04 -10.85
C GLY A 110 -1.31 6.07 -11.98
N GLY A 111 -1.38 7.34 -11.59
CA GLY A 111 -1.54 8.48 -12.49
C GLY A 111 -2.98 8.96 -12.47
N MET A 112 -3.70 8.76 -13.58
CA MET A 112 -5.05 9.28 -13.81
C MET A 112 -5.04 10.81 -13.79
N VAL A 113 -4.06 11.38 -14.48
CA VAL A 113 -3.81 12.82 -14.55
C VAL A 113 -3.85 13.29 -15.99
N SER A 114 -4.18 14.57 -16.15
CA SER A 114 -3.97 15.29 -17.40
C SER A 114 -2.54 15.82 -17.43
N VAL A 115 -1.81 15.55 -18.50
CA VAL A 115 -0.44 16.06 -18.68
C VAL A 115 -0.45 17.04 -19.83
N ASP A 116 0.05 18.25 -19.60
CA ASP A 116 -0.17 19.36 -20.52
C ASP A 116 0.45 19.17 -21.92
N PRO A 117 -0.25 19.62 -22.98
CA PRO A 117 -1.67 19.98 -22.99
C PRO A 117 -2.56 18.71 -23.11
N PRO A 118 -3.73 18.66 -22.45
CA PRO A 118 -4.70 17.60 -22.70
C PRO A 118 -5.20 17.67 -24.15
N ASP A 119 -5.48 16.51 -24.73
CA ASP A 119 -6.20 16.44 -26.00
C ASP A 119 -7.58 17.12 -25.84
N SER A 120 -7.99 17.91 -26.83
CA SER A 120 -9.20 18.76 -26.77
C SER A 120 -10.48 17.96 -26.53
N THR A 121 -10.48 16.68 -26.92
CA THR A 121 -11.56 15.72 -26.69
C THR A 121 -11.75 15.32 -25.22
N VAL A 122 -10.72 15.51 -24.37
CA VAL A 122 -10.68 15.05 -22.97
C VAL A 122 -10.87 16.21 -21.99
N ALA A 123 -10.69 17.45 -22.45
CA ALA A 123 -10.69 18.66 -21.63
C ALA A 123 -12.02 18.89 -20.87
N LEU A 124 -13.16 18.54 -21.47
CA LEU A 124 -14.48 18.67 -20.82
C LEU A 124 -14.65 17.72 -19.65
N ASP A 125 -14.21 16.47 -19.79
CA ASP A 125 -14.28 15.48 -18.72
C ASP A 125 -13.23 15.77 -17.64
N VAL A 126 -12.04 16.24 -18.01
CA VAL A 126 -11.01 16.69 -17.05
C VAL A 126 -11.56 17.79 -16.14
N ALA A 127 -12.22 18.81 -16.71
CA ALA A 127 -12.82 19.89 -15.94
C ALA A 127 -14.00 19.41 -15.09
N ARG A 128 -14.90 18.59 -15.66
CA ARG A 128 -16.11 18.11 -14.97
C ARG A 128 -15.82 17.25 -13.74
N TYR A 129 -14.78 16.43 -13.81
CA TYR A 129 -14.44 15.47 -12.75
C TYR A 129 -13.20 15.89 -11.95
N GLU A 130 -12.78 17.15 -12.10
CA GLU A 130 -11.64 17.75 -11.39
C GLU A 130 -10.36 16.90 -11.49
N VAL A 131 -10.09 16.37 -12.69
CA VAL A 131 -8.90 15.55 -12.92
C VAL A 131 -7.67 16.43 -12.72
N LYS A 132 -6.72 15.96 -11.91
CA LYS A 132 -5.48 16.67 -11.64
C LYS A 132 -4.69 16.89 -12.94
N SER A 133 -4.41 18.15 -13.25
CA SER A 133 -3.47 18.54 -14.30
C SER A 133 -2.06 18.77 -13.73
N MET A 134 -1.04 18.41 -14.50
CA MET A 134 0.36 18.66 -14.15
C MET A 134 1.26 18.73 -15.39
N SER A 135 2.43 19.36 -15.22
CA SER A 135 3.44 19.40 -16.28
C SER A 135 4.10 18.03 -16.48
N ARG A 136 4.59 17.76 -17.69
CA ARG A 136 5.38 16.54 -17.97
C ARG A 136 6.62 16.45 -17.07
N LEU A 137 7.25 17.59 -16.76
CA LEU A 137 8.40 17.64 -15.86
C LEU A 137 8.05 17.20 -14.43
N ASP A 138 6.89 17.62 -13.92
CA ASP A 138 6.47 17.23 -12.57
C ASP A 138 6.06 15.76 -12.50
N LEU A 139 5.43 15.23 -13.56
CA LEU A 139 5.20 13.80 -13.69
C LEU A 139 6.52 13.02 -13.65
N GLU A 140 7.50 13.41 -14.45
CA GLU A 140 8.81 12.76 -14.48
C GLU A 140 9.52 12.79 -13.13
N LYS A 141 9.46 13.92 -12.40
CA LYS A 141 10.01 14.02 -11.05
C LYS A 141 9.32 13.06 -10.08
N ALA A 142 7.99 13.00 -10.10
CA ALA A 142 7.23 12.10 -9.24
C ALA A 142 7.51 10.63 -9.54
N LEU A 143 7.58 10.25 -10.81
CA LEU A 143 7.90 8.88 -11.24
C LEU A 143 9.35 8.49 -10.91
N ARG A 144 10.28 9.45 -10.98
CA ARG A 144 11.66 9.25 -10.54
C ARG A 144 11.71 9.00 -9.03
N LEU A 145 10.97 9.78 -8.23
CA LEU A 145 10.87 9.57 -6.78
C LEU A 145 10.32 8.19 -6.47
N LEU A 146 9.20 7.79 -7.08
CA LEU A 146 8.62 6.46 -6.92
C LEU A 146 9.64 5.35 -7.23
N ARG A 147 10.28 5.43 -8.40
CA ARG A 147 11.26 4.42 -8.83
C ARG A 147 12.49 4.36 -7.90
N SER A 148 13.00 5.50 -7.46
CA SER A 148 14.11 5.56 -6.51
C SER A 148 13.73 4.93 -5.18
N THR A 149 12.55 5.25 -4.64
CA THR A 149 12.05 4.63 -3.40
C THR A 149 11.92 3.13 -3.52
N LEU A 150 11.34 2.61 -4.61
CA LEU A 150 11.25 1.16 -4.84
C LEU A 150 12.62 0.51 -5.04
N SER A 151 13.60 1.23 -5.62
CA SER A 151 14.96 0.73 -5.75
C SER A 151 15.66 0.56 -4.41
N LEU A 152 15.35 1.40 -3.42
CA LEU A 152 15.85 1.21 -2.06
C LEU A 152 15.36 -0.12 -1.48
N LEU A 153 14.13 -0.52 -1.80
CA LEU A 153 13.52 -1.78 -1.34
C LEU A 153 14.09 -3.04 -2.01
N LYS A 154 14.69 -2.93 -3.21
CA LYS A 154 15.27 -4.09 -3.94
C LYS A 154 16.41 -4.78 -3.19
N GLY A 155 17.20 -4.01 -2.44
CA GLY A 155 18.36 -4.50 -1.69
C GLY A 155 18.05 -4.84 -0.23
N VAL A 156 16.84 -4.55 0.24
CA VAL A 156 16.46 -4.86 1.61
C VAL A 156 16.18 -6.35 1.68
N ARG A 157 17.17 -7.12 2.14
CA ARG A 157 16.86 -8.34 2.90
C ARG A 157 16.18 -7.83 4.15
N ILE A 158 14.86 -7.73 4.11
CA ILE A 158 14.11 -7.35 5.31
C ILE A 158 14.40 -8.47 6.30
N ALA A 159 15.27 -8.18 7.28
CA ALA A 159 15.22 -8.86 8.55
C ALA A 159 13.74 -8.85 8.94
N SER A 160 13.13 -10.01 9.00
CA SER A 160 11.70 -10.24 8.79
C SER A 160 10.83 -9.41 9.74
N GLY A 161 10.57 -8.14 9.46
CA GLY A 161 10.11 -7.20 10.48
C GLY A 161 10.93 -7.31 11.79
N PRO A 162 10.41 -6.83 12.92
CA PRO A 162 10.65 -7.57 14.16
C PRO A 162 10.10 -8.98 13.91
N THR A 163 10.97 -9.98 13.82
CA THR A 163 10.52 -11.37 13.84
C THR A 163 9.70 -11.52 15.10
N ILE A 164 8.45 -11.96 14.94
CA ILE A 164 7.70 -12.49 16.05
C ILE A 164 8.52 -13.67 16.55
N ASP A 165 9.16 -13.47 17.69
CA ASP A 165 9.90 -14.50 18.37
C ASP A 165 8.96 -15.63 18.78
N GLU A 166 9.52 -16.70 19.33
CA GLU A 166 8.72 -17.83 19.82
C GLU A 166 7.63 -17.37 20.80
N THR A 167 7.96 -16.41 21.65
CA THR A 167 7.08 -15.79 22.64
C THR A 167 5.90 -15.04 22.01
N GLY A 168 6.14 -14.28 20.95
CA GLY A 168 5.09 -13.63 20.20
C GLY A 168 4.20 -14.64 19.44
N ARG A 169 4.75 -15.78 18.99
CA ARG A 169 3.96 -16.87 18.39
C ARG A 169 3.05 -17.54 19.40
N GLU A 170 3.54 -17.80 20.61
CA GLU A 170 2.72 -18.32 21.70
C GLU A 170 1.54 -17.40 22.01
N LEU A 171 1.76 -16.07 22.04
CA LEU A 171 0.69 -15.09 22.19
C LEU A 171 -0.32 -15.10 21.03
N MET A 172 0.16 -15.24 19.79
CA MET A 172 -0.71 -15.35 18.61
C MET A 172 -1.60 -16.58 18.73
N ASP A 173 -1.04 -17.73 19.06
CA ASP A 173 -1.75 -19.00 19.14
C ASP A 173 -2.72 -19.03 20.33
N ALA A 174 -2.32 -18.47 21.47
CA ALA A 174 -3.15 -18.42 22.69
C ALA A 174 -4.42 -17.58 22.54
N TYR A 175 -4.37 -16.50 21.74
CA TYR A 175 -5.44 -15.49 21.69
C TYR A 175 -5.95 -15.17 20.27
N GLY A 176 -5.47 -15.85 19.23
CA GLY A 176 -5.84 -15.55 17.84
C GLY A 176 -5.41 -14.13 17.40
N LEU A 177 -4.26 -13.68 17.89
CA LEU A 177 -3.74 -12.35 17.60
C LEU A 177 -3.03 -12.34 16.24
N SER A 178 -3.16 -11.25 15.52
CA SER A 178 -2.42 -10.98 14.30
C SER A 178 -1.01 -10.50 14.64
N SER A 179 -0.11 -10.62 13.66
CA SER A 179 1.27 -10.17 13.80
C SER A 179 1.37 -8.70 14.21
N ARG A 180 0.44 -7.88 13.72
CA ARG A 180 0.41 -6.46 14.03
C ARG A 180 -0.08 -6.16 15.45
N GLU A 181 -1.06 -6.92 15.92
CA GLU A 181 -1.54 -6.83 17.29
C GLU A 181 -0.43 -7.18 18.29
N ILE A 182 0.43 -8.16 17.98
CA ILE A 182 1.63 -8.47 18.80
C ILE A 182 2.60 -7.29 18.85
N MET A 183 2.89 -6.64 17.71
CA MET A 183 3.75 -5.45 17.70
C MET A 183 3.19 -4.33 18.59
N VAL A 184 1.86 -4.10 18.53
CA VAL A 184 1.17 -3.11 19.37
C VAL A 184 1.28 -3.49 20.85
N ILE A 185 1.04 -4.76 21.21
CA ILE A 185 1.18 -5.26 22.59
C ILE A 185 2.60 -5.04 23.11
N GLY A 186 3.63 -5.35 22.31
CA GLY A 186 5.02 -5.17 22.73
C GLY A 186 5.36 -3.72 23.08
N GLN A 187 4.81 -2.75 22.34
CA GLN A 187 4.98 -1.33 22.68
C GLN A 187 4.16 -0.91 23.91
N ILE A 188 2.96 -1.48 24.10
CA ILE A 188 2.14 -1.25 25.31
C ILE A 188 2.86 -1.76 26.57
N VAL A 189 3.47 -2.94 26.51
CA VAL A 189 4.24 -3.51 27.63
C VAL A 189 5.44 -2.62 27.99
N ARG A 190 6.06 -1.98 26.99
CA ARG A 190 7.12 -0.97 27.17
C ARG A 190 6.62 0.39 27.66
N GLY A 191 5.33 0.53 27.95
CA GLY A 191 4.73 1.76 28.49
C GLY A 191 4.55 2.90 27.48
N LYS A 192 4.59 2.61 26.17
CA LYS A 192 4.46 3.63 25.12
C LYS A 192 3.06 4.23 25.03
N SER A 193 2.98 5.53 24.70
CA SER A 193 1.71 6.20 24.41
C SER A 193 1.18 5.79 23.03
N ASN A 194 -0.10 6.05 22.74
CA ASN A 194 -0.64 5.71 21.42
C ASN A 194 0.06 6.49 20.29
N LEU A 195 0.54 7.71 20.58
CA LEU A 195 1.31 8.52 19.65
C LEU A 195 2.68 7.88 19.39
N ASP A 196 3.39 7.48 20.44
CA ASP A 196 4.69 6.81 20.28
C ASP A 196 4.56 5.49 19.52
N ILE A 197 3.47 4.74 19.76
CA ILE A 197 3.18 3.48 19.06
C ILE A 197 2.90 3.77 17.58
N ALA A 198 2.12 4.82 17.30
CA ALA A 198 1.79 5.25 15.95
C ALA A 198 3.07 5.60 15.16
N GLU A 199 3.96 6.38 15.76
CA GLU A 199 5.26 6.74 15.17
C GLU A 199 6.15 5.51 14.99
N ALA A 200 6.32 4.69 16.03
CA ALA A 200 7.21 3.51 15.99
C ALA A 200 6.76 2.46 14.97
N LEU A 201 5.45 2.39 14.71
CA LEU A 201 4.86 1.41 13.80
C LEU A 201 4.48 2.01 12.44
N PHE A 202 4.64 3.31 12.22
CA PHE A 202 4.24 4.03 10.99
C PHE A 202 2.75 3.86 10.66
N ILE A 203 1.88 4.15 11.64
CA ILE A 203 0.41 4.17 11.48
C ILE A 203 -0.22 5.35 12.20
N SER A 204 -1.50 5.63 11.92
CA SER A 204 -2.23 6.67 12.64
C SER A 204 -2.55 6.28 14.10
N GLU A 205 -2.64 7.25 15.00
CA GLU A 205 -3.09 7.04 16.39
C GLU A 205 -4.51 6.42 16.45
N LYS A 206 -5.37 6.76 15.48
CA LYS A 206 -6.69 6.13 15.32
C LYS A 206 -6.56 4.64 15.02
N THR A 207 -5.65 4.25 14.15
CA THR A 207 -5.36 2.84 13.83
C THR A 207 -4.85 2.10 15.06
N VAL A 208 -3.98 2.72 15.88
CA VAL A 208 -3.54 2.15 17.16
C VAL A 208 -4.72 1.90 18.10
N LYS A 209 -5.65 2.86 18.25
CA LYS A 209 -6.87 2.69 19.07
C LYS A 209 -7.73 1.52 18.58
N THR A 210 -7.88 1.36 17.26
CA THR A 210 -8.58 0.23 16.66
C THR A 210 -7.91 -1.09 16.99
N HIS A 211 -6.57 -1.18 16.83
CA HIS A 211 -5.81 -2.38 17.20
C HIS A 211 -5.98 -2.72 18.68
N ILE A 212 -5.87 -1.74 19.59
CA ILE A 212 -6.09 -1.95 21.03
C ILE A 212 -7.51 -2.48 21.30
N THR A 213 -8.52 -1.92 20.64
CA THR A 213 -9.91 -2.37 20.79
C THR A 213 -10.09 -3.82 20.35
N ASN A 214 -9.43 -4.22 19.26
CA ASN A 214 -9.49 -5.60 18.77
C ASN A 214 -8.73 -6.57 19.67
N ILE A 215 -7.57 -6.16 20.20
CA ILE A 215 -6.79 -6.96 21.16
C ILE A 215 -7.61 -7.23 22.44
N LEU A 216 -8.25 -6.20 22.99
CA LEU A 216 -9.07 -6.34 24.19
C LEU A 216 -10.30 -7.23 23.96
N LYS A 217 -10.81 -7.34 22.73
CA LYS A 217 -11.87 -8.30 22.37
C LYS A 217 -11.36 -9.74 22.29
N LYS A 218 -10.09 -9.94 21.97
CA LYS A 218 -9.45 -11.26 21.78
C LYS A 218 -8.80 -11.80 23.05
N THR A 219 -8.60 -10.96 24.06
CA THR A 219 -7.90 -11.29 25.30
C THR A 219 -8.81 -11.10 26.51
N PRO A 220 -8.51 -11.71 27.67
CA PRO A 220 -9.29 -11.50 28.90
C PRO A 220 -9.04 -10.13 29.55
N ALA A 221 -8.17 -9.29 29.00
CA ALA A 221 -7.84 -7.98 29.54
C ALA A 221 -9.00 -6.98 29.36
N LYS A 222 -9.33 -6.21 30.40
CA LYS A 222 -10.44 -5.24 30.35
C LYS A 222 -9.99 -3.84 29.90
N ASN A 223 -8.71 -3.55 30.05
CA ASN A 223 -8.12 -2.26 29.71
C ASN A 223 -6.64 -2.44 29.31
N ARG A 224 -6.01 -1.36 28.84
CA ARG A 224 -4.61 -1.39 28.39
C ARG A 224 -3.60 -1.79 29.47
N TYR A 225 -3.91 -1.51 30.74
CA TYR A 225 -3.05 -1.84 31.87
C TYR A 225 -3.13 -3.34 32.18
N ASP A 226 -4.35 -3.89 32.23
CA ASP A 226 -4.58 -5.33 32.36
C ASP A 226 -3.89 -6.09 31.21
N LEU A 227 -3.96 -5.55 29.99
CA LEU A 227 -3.30 -6.11 28.82
C LEU A 227 -1.77 -6.11 28.98
N ALA A 228 -1.19 -4.99 29.43
CA ALA A 228 0.25 -4.90 29.68
C ALA A 228 0.69 -5.94 30.73
N LEU A 229 -0.08 -6.10 31.81
CA LEU A 229 0.23 -7.06 32.88
C LEU A 229 0.09 -8.51 32.41
N LEU A 230 -0.98 -8.84 31.68
CA LEU A 230 -1.22 -10.16 31.10
C LEU A 230 -0.08 -10.58 30.17
N CYS A 231 0.39 -9.63 29.35
CA CYS A 231 1.38 -9.90 28.34
C CYS A 231 2.82 -9.75 28.84
N LYS A 232 3.06 -9.15 30.01
CA LYS A 232 4.39 -8.85 30.55
C LYS A 232 5.35 -10.06 30.53
N LYS A 233 4.85 -11.23 30.93
CA LYS A 233 5.63 -12.48 30.97
C LYS A 233 6.18 -12.93 29.60
N TYR A 234 5.62 -12.42 28.51
CA TYR A 234 6.02 -12.75 27.14
C TYR A 234 7.05 -11.76 26.55
N PHE A 235 7.40 -10.69 27.27
CA PHE A 235 8.33 -9.66 26.77
C PHE A 235 9.47 -9.34 27.76
N ASP A 236 9.50 -9.98 28.92
CA ASP A 236 10.52 -9.84 29.97
C ASP A 236 11.60 -10.97 29.93
N ALA A 237 11.81 -11.63 28.78
CA ALA A 237 12.82 -12.67 28.59
C ALA A 237 14.12 -12.13 27.98
#